data_AF-A0A7S2PS18-F1
#
_entry.id   AF-A0A7S2PS18-F1
#
_cell.length_a   1.000
_cell.length_b   1.000
_cell.length_c   1.000
_cell.angle_alpha   90.00
_cell.angle_beta   90.00
_cell.angle_gamma   90.00
#
_symmetry.space_group_name_H-M   'P 1'
#
loop_
_entity.id
_entity.type
_entity.pdbx_description
1 polymer ?
#
loop_
_entity_poly.entity_id
_entity_poly.type
_entity_poly.pdbx_seq_one_letter_code
_entity_poly.pdbx_strand_id
1 'polypeptide(L)'
;NDNSSRFGKYSQLYFAGDPYQVVGLEIDHYLLERSRVTSVPTGERNYHVLHYIAEEEKSLIGRDPKSFRFIEQAAAMKKANDKPFSDLEEFRVLKEQMLSAGFADGGQKYYEILKGILYLGNITFRDGQATMSEV
;
A
#
# COMPACT_ATOMS: atom_id res chain seq x y z
N ASN A 1 15.80 -2.81 -6.39
CA ASN A 1 15.45 -1.41 -6.12
C ASN A 1 14.33 -1.42 -5.09
N ASP A 2 14.62 -0.97 -3.88
CA ASP A 2 13.76 -1.17 -2.71
C ASP A 2 12.67 -0.11 -2.57
N ASN A 3 12.73 0.96 -3.38
CA ASN A 3 11.73 2.03 -3.48
C ASN A 3 11.40 2.30 -4.97
N SER A 4 11.13 1.22 -5.72
CA SER A 4 10.78 1.31 -7.14
C SER A 4 9.42 1.98 -7.32
N SER A 5 9.39 3.07 -8.10
CA SER A 5 8.13 3.69 -8.53
C SER A 5 7.39 2.75 -9.48
N ARG A 6 6.18 2.36 -9.11
CA ARG A 6 5.30 1.47 -9.90
C ARG A 6 4.20 2.23 -10.64
N PHE A 7 4.51 3.48 -10.98
CA PHE A 7 3.74 4.38 -11.84
C PHE A 7 4.71 5.40 -12.45
N GLY A 8 4.41 5.87 -13.65
CA GLY A 8 5.06 7.03 -14.25
C GLY A 8 4.48 8.31 -13.71
N LYS A 9 5.30 9.34 -13.55
CA LYS A 9 4.87 10.65 -13.05
C LYS A 9 5.40 11.74 -13.98
N TYR A 10 4.51 12.63 -14.43
CA TYR A 10 4.87 13.89 -15.07
C TYR A 10 4.48 15.02 -14.12
N SER A 11 5.37 16.00 -13.91
CA SER A 11 5.13 17.11 -12.99
C SER A 11 5.38 18.42 -13.71
N GLN A 12 4.37 19.28 -13.74
CA GLN A 12 4.41 20.60 -14.35
C GLN A 12 4.42 21.65 -13.24
N LEU A 13 5.49 22.44 -13.18
CA LEU A 13 5.55 23.61 -12.30
C LEU A 13 5.12 24.85 -13.06
N TYR A 14 4.19 25.59 -12.47
CA TYR A 14 3.70 26.85 -13.01
C TYR A 14 4.44 28.00 -12.32
N PHE A 15 4.97 28.90 -13.13
CA PHE A 15 5.66 30.11 -12.67
C PHE A 15 4.87 31.34 -13.08
N ALA A 16 4.77 32.32 -12.18
CA ALA A 16 4.34 33.66 -12.54
C ALA A 16 5.35 34.29 -13.52
N GLY A 17 4.99 35.44 -14.09
CA GLY A 17 5.98 36.30 -14.74
C GLY A 17 7.07 36.75 -13.77
N ASP A 18 7.96 37.63 -14.23
CA ASP A 18 9.05 38.20 -13.42
C ASP A 18 8.56 38.55 -11.99
N PRO A 19 9.10 37.93 -10.91
CA PRO A 19 10.40 37.24 -10.80
C PRO A 19 10.36 35.70 -10.84
N TYR A 20 9.49 35.09 -11.65
CA TYR A 20 9.36 33.62 -11.81
C TYR A 20 9.06 32.88 -10.50
N GLN A 21 8.13 33.42 -9.70
CA GLN A 21 7.69 32.74 -8.49
C GLN A 21 6.85 31.50 -8.84
N VAL A 22 7.04 30.41 -8.09
CA VAL A 22 6.21 29.21 -8.23
C VAL A 22 4.79 29.55 -7.76
N VAL A 23 3.82 29.40 -8.66
CA VAL A 23 2.40 29.66 -8.39
C VAL A 23 1.54 28.40 -8.43
N GLY A 24 2.09 27.29 -8.91
CA GLY A 24 1.35 26.04 -8.96
C GLY A 24 2.21 24.83 -9.31
N LEU A 25 1.65 23.66 -9.06
CA LEU A 25 2.19 22.35 -9.42
C LEU A 25 1.03 21.46 -9.85
N GLU A 26 1.16 20.85 -11.02
CA GLU A 26 0.26 19.79 -11.49
C GLU A 26 1.06 18.51 -11.68
N ILE A 27 0.43 17.39 -11.33
CA ILE A 27 1.06 16.08 -11.40
C ILE A 27 0.11 15.12 -12.10
N ASP A 28 0.57 14.60 -13.24
CA ASP A 28 -0.09 13.52 -13.94
C ASP A 28 0.56 12.18 -13.59
N HIS A 29 -0.30 11.19 -13.34
CA HIS A 29 0.10 9.82 -13.04
C HIS A 29 -0.24 8.89 -14.20
N TYR A 30 0.72 8.07 -14.59
CA TYR A 30 0.60 7.15 -15.72
C TYR A 30 0.88 5.72 -15.28
N LEU A 31 0.12 4.77 -15.84
CA LEU A 31 0.45 3.34 -15.80
C LEU A 31 0.74 2.79 -14.40
N LEU A 32 -0.16 3.04 -13.44
CA LEU A 32 -0.11 2.37 -12.15
C LEU A 32 -0.19 0.85 -12.35
N GLU A 33 0.79 0.12 -11.82
CA GLU A 33 0.88 -1.34 -11.88
C GLU A 33 -0.17 -2.03 -10.98
N ARG A 34 -1.46 -1.91 -11.33
CA ARG A 34 -2.59 -2.40 -10.53
C ARG A 34 -2.51 -3.90 -10.21
N SER A 35 -1.97 -4.71 -11.13
CA SER A 35 -1.81 -6.17 -10.94
C SER A 35 -0.93 -6.54 -9.76
N ARG A 36 -0.02 -5.66 -9.34
CA ARG A 36 0.88 -5.89 -8.20
C ARG A 36 0.14 -6.13 -6.89
N VAL A 37 -1.06 -5.55 -6.72
CA VAL A 37 -1.86 -5.72 -5.51
C VAL A 37 -2.18 -7.19 -5.26
N THR A 38 -2.59 -7.91 -6.31
CA THR A 38 -3.04 -9.32 -6.23
C THR A 38 -1.97 -10.33 -6.60
N SER A 39 -0.90 -9.91 -7.28
CA SER A 39 0.12 -10.78 -7.83
C SER A 39 1.48 -10.10 -7.73
N VAL A 40 2.21 -10.40 -6.66
CA VAL A 40 3.55 -9.85 -6.42
C VAL A 40 4.58 -10.76 -7.08
N PRO A 41 5.49 -10.24 -7.93
CA PRO A 41 6.59 -11.02 -8.47
C PRO A 41 7.47 -11.63 -7.37
N THR A 42 7.98 -12.84 -7.61
CA THR A 42 8.83 -13.55 -6.66
C THR A 42 10.04 -12.69 -6.27
N GLY A 43 10.24 -12.52 -4.96
CA GLY A 43 11.34 -11.73 -4.42
C GLY A 43 11.11 -10.23 -4.47
N GLU A 44 9.90 -9.75 -4.76
CA GLU A 44 9.51 -8.34 -4.63
C GLU A 44 8.50 -8.13 -3.49
N ARG A 45 8.33 -6.87 -3.06
CA ARG A 45 7.27 -6.46 -2.14
C ARG A 45 6.07 -5.88 -2.88
N ASN A 46 4.89 -6.01 -2.26
CA ASN A 46 3.73 -5.20 -2.61
C ASN A 46 3.95 -3.71 -2.22
N TYR A 47 3.01 -2.82 -2.57
CA TYR A 47 3.09 -1.39 -2.23
C TYR A 47 3.30 -1.16 -0.72
N HIS A 48 4.18 -0.21 -0.37
CA HIS A 48 4.61 0.03 1.01
C HIS A 48 3.45 0.22 2.00
N VAL A 49 2.44 1.00 1.62
CA VAL A 49 1.26 1.28 2.47
C VAL A 49 0.52 0.01 2.93
N LEU A 50 0.55 -1.07 2.15
CA LEU A 50 -0.07 -2.34 2.54
C LEU A 50 0.70 -3.03 3.67
N HIS A 51 2.03 -2.92 3.67
CA HIS A 51 2.87 -3.43 4.77
C HIS A 51 2.72 -2.55 6.02
N TYR A 52 2.60 -1.24 5.84
CA TYR A 52 2.38 -0.29 6.93
C TYR A 52 1.09 -0.61 7.69
N ILE A 53 -0.01 -0.81 6.95
CA ILE A 53 -1.30 -1.22 7.52
C ILE A 53 -1.20 -2.59 8.18
N ALA A 54 -0.50 -3.55 7.58
CA ALA A 54 -0.35 -4.88 8.16
C ALA A 54 0.43 -4.87 9.50
N GLU A 55 1.51 -4.08 9.60
CA GLU A 55 2.23 -3.89 10.86
C GLU A 55 1.42 -3.08 11.89
N GLU A 56 0.60 -2.12 11.47
CA GLU A 56 -0.35 -1.46 12.37
C GLU A 56 -1.40 -2.44 12.92
N GLU A 57 -1.97 -3.32 12.09
CA GLU A 57 -2.90 -4.37 12.55
C GLU A 57 -2.25 -5.32 13.56
N LYS A 58 -0.96 -5.65 13.37
CA LYS A 58 -0.20 -6.42 14.35
C LYS A 58 -0.08 -5.66 15.67
N SER A 59 0.23 -4.37 15.62
CA SER A 59 0.34 -3.51 16.80
C SER A 59 -0.99 -3.33 17.55
N LEU A 60 -2.10 -3.21 16.82
CA LEU A 60 -3.42 -2.88 17.40
C LEU A 60 -4.20 -4.11 17.87
N ILE A 61 -4.18 -5.18 17.08
CA ILE A 61 -5.03 -6.37 17.32
C ILE A 61 -4.26 -7.68 17.30
N GLY A 62 -2.91 -7.65 17.25
CA GLY A 62 -2.06 -8.84 17.32
C GLY A 62 -2.09 -9.73 16.08
N ARG A 63 -2.63 -9.26 14.96
CA ARG A 63 -2.68 -10.05 13.72
C ARG A 63 -1.31 -10.12 13.05
N ASP A 64 -0.82 -11.32 12.76
CA ASP A 64 0.43 -11.49 12.03
C ASP A 64 0.31 -10.89 10.60
N PRO A 65 1.18 -9.97 10.17
CA PRO A 65 1.21 -9.44 8.81
C PRO A 65 1.26 -10.53 7.74
N LYS A 66 1.90 -11.68 8.04
CA LYS A 66 1.97 -12.83 7.14
C LYS A 66 0.64 -13.54 6.93
N SER A 67 -0.37 -13.28 7.76
CA SER A 67 -1.70 -13.83 7.57
C SER A 67 -2.46 -13.19 6.40
N PHE A 68 -1.97 -12.07 5.86
CA PHE A 68 -2.54 -11.44 4.67
C PHE A 68 -1.90 -12.03 3.42
N ARG A 69 -2.70 -12.68 2.56
CA ARG A 69 -2.25 -13.30 1.31
C ARG A 69 -1.44 -12.35 0.42
N PHE A 70 -1.87 -11.08 0.31
CA PHE A 70 -1.22 -10.06 -0.51
C PHE A 70 0.10 -9.52 0.09
N ILE A 71 0.41 -9.87 1.35
CA ILE A 71 1.68 -9.61 2.02
C ILE A 71 2.57 -10.85 1.99
N GLU A 72 2.03 -12.04 2.27
CA GLU A 72 2.79 -13.30 2.30
C GLU A 72 3.47 -13.63 0.95
N GLN A 73 2.80 -13.38 -0.17
CA GLN A 73 3.37 -13.60 -1.51
C GLN A 73 4.68 -12.83 -1.76
N ALA A 74 4.90 -11.75 -1.02
CA ALA A 74 6.14 -10.96 -1.07
C ALA A 74 7.28 -11.51 -0.19
N ALA A 75 7.01 -12.43 0.72
CA ALA A 75 7.91 -12.83 1.81
C ALA A 75 9.12 -13.69 1.38
N ALA A 76 9.30 -13.94 0.08
CA ALA A 76 10.46 -14.64 -0.46
C ALA A 76 11.76 -13.79 -0.42
N MET A 77 11.72 -12.52 0.02
CA MET A 77 12.94 -11.79 0.36
C MET A 77 13.52 -12.31 1.69
N LYS A 78 14.57 -13.13 1.57
CA LYS A 78 15.56 -13.35 2.62
C LYS A 78 16.00 -12.00 3.19
N LYS A 79 15.99 -11.89 4.53
CA LYS A 79 16.48 -10.76 5.34
C LYS A 79 17.72 -10.10 4.71
N ALA A 80 17.53 -8.99 4.02
CA ALA A 80 18.52 -7.93 4.04
C ALA A 80 18.24 -7.14 5.32
N ASN A 81 19.03 -7.42 6.35
CA ASN A 81 19.29 -6.46 7.41
C ASN A 81 19.68 -5.10 6.76
N ASP A 82 19.32 -4.00 7.42
CA ASP A 82 19.59 -2.59 7.04
C ASP A 82 18.49 -1.86 6.25
N LYS A 83 17.24 -1.89 6.73
CA LYS A 83 16.41 -0.68 6.62
C LYS A 83 16.53 0.12 7.92
N PRO A 84 16.98 1.40 7.88
CA PRO A 84 17.12 2.23 9.08
C PRO A 84 15.77 2.62 9.72
N PHE A 85 14.63 2.38 9.05
CA PHE A 85 13.30 2.76 9.54
C PHE A 85 12.30 1.60 9.48
N SER A 86 11.50 1.49 10.54
CA SER A 86 10.39 0.54 10.69
C SER A 86 9.22 0.94 9.79
N ASP A 87 8.54 -0.04 9.18
CA ASP A 87 7.31 0.18 8.41
C ASP A 87 6.24 0.93 9.23
N LEU A 88 6.23 0.80 10.57
CA LEU A 88 5.34 1.55 11.47
C LEU A 88 5.73 3.03 11.60
N GLU A 89 7.03 3.34 11.63
CA GLU A 89 7.50 4.74 11.70
C GLU A 89 7.24 5.46 10.37
N GLU A 90 7.50 4.79 9.25
CA GLU A 90 7.15 5.30 7.92
C GLU A 90 5.63 5.55 7.80
N PHE A 91 4.81 4.72 8.45
CA PHE A 91 3.37 4.96 8.48
C PHE A 91 3.01 6.20 9.28
N ARG A 92 3.66 6.42 10.43
CA ARG A 92 3.47 7.62 11.26
C ARG A 92 3.83 8.88 10.46
N VAL A 93 4.98 8.87 9.79
CA VAL A 93 5.42 9.96 8.90
C VAL A 93 4.40 10.19 7.78
N LEU A 94 3.89 9.14 7.14
CA LEU A 94 2.86 9.26 6.11
C LEU A 94 1.57 9.92 6.65
N LYS A 95 1.09 9.52 7.84
CA LYS A 95 -0.10 10.12 8.47
C LYS A 95 0.11 11.61 8.77
N GLU A 96 1.30 11.99 9.23
CA GLU A 96 1.66 13.40 9.46
C GLU A 96 1.74 14.22 8.18
N GLN A 97 2.29 13.64 7.11
CA GLN A 97 2.33 14.27 5.79
C GLN A 97 0.93 14.46 5.19
N MET A 98 0.03 13.50 5.39
CA MET A 98 -1.36 13.62 4.98
C MET A 98 -2.08 14.75 5.72
N LEU A 99 -1.87 14.90 7.03
CA LEU A 99 -2.38 16.05 7.80
C LEU A 99 -1.83 17.37 7.24
N SER A 100 -0.52 17.44 7.00
CA SER A 100 0.14 18.63 6.43
C SER A 100 -0.35 18.98 5.02
N ALA A 101 -0.76 17.97 4.23
CA ALA A 101 -1.35 18.13 2.91
C ALA A 101 -2.83 18.54 2.93
N GLY A 102 -3.44 18.69 4.12
CA GLY A 102 -4.82 19.15 4.29
C GLY A 102 -5.87 18.05 4.44
N PHE A 103 -5.46 16.78 4.58
CA PHE A 103 -6.38 15.69 4.91
C PHE A 103 -6.66 15.69 6.42
N ALA A 104 -7.81 16.23 6.82
CA ALA A 104 -8.15 16.45 8.23
C ALA A 104 -8.13 15.19 9.12
N ASP A 105 -8.37 14.01 8.55
CA ASP A 105 -8.34 12.72 9.24
C ASP A 105 -6.97 11.99 9.12
N GLY A 106 -5.94 12.67 8.63
CA GLY A 106 -4.64 12.06 8.33
C GLY A 106 -4.69 10.98 7.24
N GLY A 107 -5.78 10.93 6.48
CA GLY A 107 -6.02 9.94 5.45
C GLY A 107 -6.69 8.65 5.95
N GLN A 108 -7.24 8.63 7.17
CA GLN A 108 -7.84 7.43 7.78
C GLN A 108 -8.80 6.69 6.85
N LYS A 109 -9.72 7.42 6.18
CA LYS A 109 -10.67 6.79 5.23
C LYS A 109 -9.99 5.99 4.11
N TYR A 110 -8.82 6.42 3.64
CA TYR A 110 -8.08 5.72 2.58
C TYR A 110 -7.43 4.44 3.13
N TYR A 111 -6.90 4.49 4.35
CA TYR A 111 -6.32 3.32 5.00
C TYR A 111 -7.37 2.25 5.30
N GLU A 112 -8.60 2.62 5.67
CA GLU A 112 -9.70 1.67 5.85
C GLU A 112 -10.06 0.94 4.54
N ILE A 113 -10.06 1.65 3.40
CA ILE A 113 -10.28 1.04 2.08
C ILE A 113 -9.15 0.06 1.74
N LEU A 114 -7.90 0.47 1.94
CA LEU A 114 -6.72 -0.36 1.69
C LEU A 114 -6.68 -1.59 2.62
N LYS A 115 -7.07 -1.42 3.88
CA LYS A 115 -7.28 -2.51 4.83
C LYS A 115 -8.35 -3.47 4.31
N GLY A 116 -9.49 -2.96 3.83
CA GLY A 116 -10.50 -3.77 3.16
C GLY A 116 -9.92 -4.66 2.05
N ILE A 117 -9.04 -4.11 1.20
CA ILE A 117 -8.35 -4.87 0.14
C ILE A 117 -7.50 -6.02 0.70
N LEU A 118 -6.76 -5.81 1.79
CA LEU A 118 -5.99 -6.87 2.46
C LEU A 118 -6.90 -8.00 2.94
N TYR A 119 -8.02 -7.66 3.56
CA TYR A 119 -9.00 -8.64 4.06
C TYR A 119 -9.69 -9.39 2.91
N LEU A 120 -10.05 -8.71 1.82
CA LEU A 120 -10.61 -9.33 0.63
C LEU A 120 -9.65 -10.37 0.02
N GLY A 121 -8.34 -10.11 0.06
CA GLY A 121 -7.32 -11.05 -0.40
C GLY A 121 -7.30 -12.40 0.35
N ASN A 122 -7.83 -12.43 1.58
CA ASN A 122 -7.90 -13.64 2.39
C ASN A 122 -9.17 -14.47 2.14
N ILE A 123 -10.13 -13.96 1.36
CA ILE A 123 -11.33 -14.73 1.01
C ILE A 123 -10.92 -15.90 0.12
N THR A 124 -11.32 -17.10 0.52
CA THR A 124 -11.16 -18.33 -0.27
C THR A 124 -12.52 -18.84 -0.68
N PHE A 125 -12.66 -19.19 -1.95
CA PHE A 125 -13.86 -19.80 -2.49
C PHE A 125 -13.69 -21.31 -2.48
N ARG A 126 -14.75 -22.04 -2.14
CA ARG A 126 -14.81 -23.49 -2.21
C ARG A 126 -16.00 -23.86 -3.10
N ASP A 127 -15.83 -24.85 -3.95
CA ASP A 127 -16.94 -25.41 -4.70
C ASP A 127 -17.93 -26.03 -3.71
N GLY A 128 -19.20 -25.66 -3.82
CA GLY A 128 -20.24 -26.25 -2.99
C GLY A 128 -20.35 -27.74 -3.33
N GLN A 129 -20.04 -28.63 -2.40
CA GLN A 129 -20.43 -30.03 -2.54
C GLN A 129 -21.96 -30.06 -2.59
N ALA A 130 -22.52 -30.37 -3.76
CA ALA A 130 -23.91 -30.76 -3.86
C ALA A 130 -24.05 -32.05 -3.02
N THR A 131 -24.55 -31.93 -1.80
CA THR A 131 -25.00 -33.08 -1.03
C THR A 131 -26.17 -33.69 -1.77
N MET A 132 -25.88 -34.62 -2.69
CA MET A 132 -26.84 -35.62 -3.12
C MET A 132 -27.01 -36.58 -1.94
N SER A 133 -27.95 -36.26 -1.07
CA SER A 133 -28.56 -37.24 -0.18
C SER A 133 -29.38 -38.19 -1.05
N GLU A 134 -28.80 -39.35 -1.40
CA GLU A 134 -29.58 -40.48 -1.91
C GLU A 134 -30.47 -40.97 -0.75
N VAL A 135 -31.77 -41.06 -1.05
CA VAL A 135 -32.85 -41.61 -0.21
C VAL A 135 -32.90 -43.11 -0.40
#